data_AF-A0AAW2R3K4-F1
#
_entry.id   AF-A0AAW2R3K4-F1
#
_cell.length_a   1.000
_cell.length_b   1.000
_cell.length_c   1.000
_cell.angle_alpha   90.00
_cell.angle_beta   90.00
_cell.angle_gamma   90.00
#
_symmetry.space_group_name_H-M   'P 1'
#
loop_
_entity.id
_entity.type
_entity.pdbx_description
1 polymer ?
#
loop_
_entity_poly.entity_id
_entity_poly.type
_entity_poly.pdbx_seq_one_letter_code
_entity_poly.pdbx_strand_id
1 'polypeptide(L)'
;MAGSVVILFDFDRTLIEDDSDRWVITNMGLKELFHQFQHALPWNSLMDRMLEELYTQGKTIDEIAECLKGIPFHPHVIAVIKSAHALGCDLKVVSDSNLFYIKTILEHNGVYNCFSEITTNPALVDGGRLRIFPYHDAASSHGCDLCPPNLCKGRVIQQIRSSISENESKRIIYVGDGMNDFCPTLKLVAGDCVVPRKNFPLWGRILKNSQLVKAKVYEWEDSEDLARILLKLINSKSIEDQISLSTTQS
;
A
#
# COMPACT_ATOMS: atom_id res chain seq x y z
N MET A 1 -20.23 14.26 3.34
CA MET A 1 -19.54 14.09 4.64
C MET A 1 -18.47 13.03 4.42
N ALA A 2 -17.21 13.31 4.76
CA ALA A 2 -16.15 12.30 4.64
C ALA A 2 -16.45 11.14 5.60
N GLY A 3 -16.47 9.89 5.11
CA GLY A 3 -16.81 8.73 5.93
C GLY A 3 -15.87 8.55 7.11
N SER A 4 -16.35 7.94 8.19
CA SER A 4 -15.61 7.77 9.46
C SER A 4 -14.49 6.73 9.41
N VAL A 5 -14.20 6.19 8.22
CA VAL A 5 -13.21 5.14 7.98
C VAL A 5 -12.20 5.61 6.94
N VAL A 6 -10.91 5.51 7.30
CA VAL A 6 -9.78 5.68 6.39
C VAL A 6 -9.14 4.31 6.20
N ILE A 7 -9.02 3.84 4.96
CA ILE A 7 -8.38 2.57 4.64
C ILE A 7 -7.09 2.85 3.89
N LEU A 8 -5.97 2.39 4.45
CA LEU A 8 -4.67 2.46 3.83
C LEU A 8 -4.25 1.07 3.40
N PHE A 9 -3.89 0.95 2.13
CA PHE A 9 -3.44 -0.29 1.53
C PHE A 9 -1.95 -0.23 1.21
N ASP A 10 -1.21 -1.27 1.58
CA ASP A 10 -0.06 -1.67 0.77
C ASP A 10 -0.52 -2.12 -0.62
N PHE A 11 0.40 -2.15 -1.59
CA PHE A 11 0.06 -2.44 -2.98
C PHE A 11 0.46 -3.84 -3.40
N ASP A 12 1.76 -4.09 -3.56
CA ASP A 12 2.32 -5.39 -3.95
C ASP A 12 1.89 -6.47 -2.98
N ARG A 13 1.44 -7.62 -3.49
CA ARG A 13 0.96 -8.78 -2.69
C ARG A 13 -0.15 -8.49 -1.69
N THR A 14 -0.74 -7.29 -1.74
CA THR A 14 -1.87 -6.85 -0.91
C THR A 14 -3.08 -6.51 -1.77
N LEU A 15 -2.97 -5.52 -2.67
CA LEU A 15 -4.02 -5.21 -3.64
C LEU A 15 -3.91 -6.06 -4.91
N ILE A 16 -2.67 -6.30 -5.35
CA ILE A 16 -2.34 -7.18 -6.47
C ILE A 16 -1.72 -8.47 -5.93
N GLU A 17 -1.72 -9.55 -6.72
CA GLU A 17 -1.25 -10.85 -6.24
C GLU A 17 0.27 -11.04 -6.27
N ASP A 18 1.00 -10.18 -6.98
CA ASP A 18 2.47 -10.28 -7.13
C ASP A 18 3.18 -8.99 -6.69
N ASP A 19 4.50 -9.00 -6.77
CA ASP A 19 5.40 -7.88 -6.60
C ASP A 19 5.64 -7.23 -7.98
N SER A 20 5.21 -5.97 -8.13
CA SER A 20 5.21 -5.25 -9.41
C SER A 20 6.62 -5.05 -9.98
N ASP A 21 7.62 -4.83 -9.14
CA ASP A 21 9.03 -4.74 -9.54
C ASP A 21 9.52 -6.08 -10.12
N ARG A 22 9.30 -7.18 -9.38
CA ARG A 22 9.68 -8.53 -9.81
C ARG A 22 8.92 -8.96 -11.05
N TRP A 23 7.65 -8.56 -11.18
CA TRP A 23 6.83 -8.82 -12.35
C TRP A 23 7.47 -8.22 -13.61
N VAL A 24 7.81 -6.92 -13.58
CA VAL A 24 8.47 -6.24 -14.69
C VAL A 24 9.84 -6.85 -14.97
N ILE A 25 10.68 -7.04 -13.96
CA ILE A 25 12.02 -7.64 -14.11
C ILE A 25 11.95 -9.00 -14.79
N THR A 26 11.01 -9.85 -14.37
CA THR A 26 10.90 -11.22 -14.88
C THR A 26 10.36 -11.23 -16.31
N ASN A 27 9.25 -10.53 -16.56
CA ASN A 27 8.58 -10.54 -17.86
C ASN A 27 9.34 -9.75 -18.92
N MET A 28 10.25 -8.86 -18.53
CA MET A 28 11.10 -8.09 -19.45
C MET A 28 12.55 -8.59 -19.52
N GLY A 29 12.84 -9.79 -19.00
CA GLY A 29 14.10 -10.49 -19.25
C GLY A 29 15.31 -10.01 -18.43
N LEU A 30 15.10 -9.31 -17.31
CA LEU A 30 16.19 -8.79 -16.46
C LEU A 30 16.53 -9.65 -15.25
N LYS A 31 15.93 -10.84 -15.11
CA LYS A 31 16.07 -11.68 -13.91
C LYS A 31 17.52 -11.98 -13.54
N GLU A 32 18.36 -12.35 -14.51
CA GLU A 32 19.77 -12.67 -14.25
C GLU A 32 20.55 -11.43 -13.79
N LEU A 33 20.33 -10.30 -14.44
CA LEU A 33 20.99 -9.03 -14.12
C LEU A 33 20.58 -8.53 -12.72
N PHE A 34 19.28 -8.63 -12.40
CA PHE A 34 18.77 -8.33 -11.06
C PHE A 34 19.48 -9.16 -9.98
N HIS A 35 19.63 -10.47 -10.20
CA HIS A 35 20.31 -11.35 -9.24
C HIS A 35 21.78 -11.00 -9.01
N GLN A 36 22.46 -10.44 -10.00
CA GLN A 36 23.85 -9.98 -9.86
C GLN A 36 23.96 -8.75 -8.95
N PHE A 37 22.98 -7.84 -8.98
CA PHE A 37 23.04 -6.57 -8.26
C PHE A 37 22.22 -6.50 -6.97
N GLN A 38 21.33 -7.47 -6.69
CA GLN A 38 20.44 -7.44 -5.52
C GLN A 38 21.14 -7.32 -4.16
N HIS A 39 22.42 -7.69 -4.06
CA HIS A 39 23.22 -7.58 -2.84
C HIS A 39 24.15 -6.36 -2.84
N ALA A 40 24.27 -5.66 -3.96
CA ALA A 40 25.19 -4.54 -4.14
C ALA A 40 24.52 -3.17 -3.97
N LEU A 41 23.20 -3.08 -4.21
CA LEU A 41 22.45 -1.83 -4.21
C LEU A 41 21.23 -1.91 -3.28
N PRO A 42 20.85 -0.80 -2.62
CA PRO A 42 19.53 -0.67 -1.99
C PRO A 42 18.41 -0.90 -3.02
N TRP A 43 17.27 -1.44 -2.59
CA TRP A 43 16.18 -1.85 -3.47
C TRP A 43 15.73 -0.77 -4.46
N ASN A 44 15.44 0.45 -3.98
CA ASN A 44 15.00 1.55 -4.83
C ASN A 44 16.04 1.92 -5.91
N SER A 45 17.32 2.03 -5.54
CA SER A 45 18.40 2.30 -6.50
C SER A 45 18.64 1.14 -7.47
N LEU A 46 18.46 -0.10 -7.01
CA LEU A 46 18.52 -1.28 -7.86
C LEU A 46 17.40 -1.24 -8.90
N MET A 47 16.18 -0.86 -8.52
CA MET A 47 15.04 -0.81 -9.43
C MET A 47 15.21 0.31 -10.46
N ASP A 48 15.68 1.50 -10.05
CA ASP A 48 16.01 2.59 -10.99
C ASP A 48 17.08 2.17 -12.00
N ARG A 49 18.05 1.36 -11.57
CA ARG A 49 19.04 0.75 -12.46
C ARG A 49 18.40 -0.28 -13.40
N MET A 50 17.52 -1.16 -12.93
CA MET A 50 16.85 -2.11 -13.84
C MET A 50 16.06 -1.37 -14.94
N LEU A 51 15.44 -0.24 -14.60
CA LEU A 51 14.77 0.62 -15.59
C LEU A 51 15.73 1.27 -16.59
N GLU A 52 16.96 1.60 -16.19
CA GLU A 52 18.04 2.01 -17.10
C GLU A 52 18.40 0.93 -18.11
N GLU A 53 18.49 -0.30 -17.64
CA GLU A 53 18.87 -1.45 -18.46
C GLU A 53 17.77 -1.78 -19.47
N LEU A 54 16.50 -1.70 -19.07
CA LEU A 54 15.36 -1.77 -20.00
C LEU A 54 15.46 -0.71 -21.10
N TYR A 55 15.69 0.55 -20.71
CA TYR A 55 15.83 1.65 -21.66
C TYR A 55 17.00 1.42 -22.63
N THR A 56 18.15 0.96 -22.12
CA THR A 56 19.35 0.67 -22.92
C THR A 56 19.11 -0.47 -23.92
N GLN A 57 18.25 -1.43 -23.57
CA GLN A 57 17.79 -2.50 -24.47
C GLN A 57 16.70 -2.04 -25.46
N GLY A 58 16.35 -0.75 -25.47
CA GLY A 58 15.35 -0.18 -26.36
C GLY A 58 13.91 -0.41 -25.91
N LYS A 59 13.68 -0.84 -24.66
CA LYS A 59 12.33 -0.99 -24.12
C LYS A 59 11.69 0.36 -23.85
N THR A 60 10.47 0.50 -24.34
CA THR A 60 9.67 1.71 -24.24
C THR A 60 8.85 1.74 -22.95
N ILE A 61 8.43 2.95 -22.55
CA ILE A 61 7.50 3.15 -21.43
C ILE A 61 6.17 2.42 -21.66
N ASP A 62 5.68 2.41 -22.90
CA ASP A 62 4.44 1.74 -23.26
C ASP A 62 4.54 0.22 -23.15
N GLU A 63 5.69 -0.38 -23.49
CA GLU A 63 5.93 -1.82 -23.25
C GLU A 63 5.95 -2.15 -21.75
N ILE A 64 6.55 -1.29 -20.91
CA ILE A 64 6.52 -1.45 -19.46
C ILE A 64 5.07 -1.35 -18.95
N ALA A 65 4.33 -0.36 -19.43
CA ALA A 65 2.92 -0.18 -19.07
C ALA A 65 2.07 -1.39 -19.46
N GLU A 66 2.26 -1.93 -20.66
CA GLU A 66 1.55 -3.11 -21.13
C GLU A 66 1.90 -4.35 -20.31
N CYS A 67 3.18 -4.52 -19.96
CA CYS A 67 3.63 -5.57 -19.05
C CYS A 67 2.90 -5.49 -17.69
N LEU A 68 2.77 -4.29 -17.13
CA LEU A 68 2.10 -4.06 -15.84
C LEU A 68 0.61 -4.36 -15.89
N LYS A 69 -0.09 -4.11 -17.01
CA LYS A 69 -1.52 -4.43 -17.15
C LYS A 69 -1.80 -5.93 -17.03
N GLY A 70 -0.80 -6.78 -17.30
CA GLY A 70 -0.91 -8.23 -17.15
C GLY A 70 -0.84 -8.73 -15.70
N ILE A 71 -0.51 -7.88 -14.71
CA ILE A 71 -0.39 -8.32 -13.33
C ILE A 71 -1.76 -8.72 -12.75
N PRO A 72 -1.89 -9.87 -12.06
CA PRO A 72 -3.17 -10.29 -11.54
C PRO A 72 -3.69 -9.34 -10.44
N PHE A 73 -4.89 -8.83 -10.66
CA PHE A 73 -5.65 -8.02 -9.71
C PHE A 73 -7.01 -8.70 -9.50
N HIS A 74 -7.21 -9.27 -8.32
CA HIS A 74 -8.37 -10.12 -8.09
C HIS A 74 -9.71 -9.34 -8.14
N PRO A 75 -10.73 -9.83 -8.87
CA PRO A 75 -12.03 -9.14 -8.98
C PRO A 75 -12.72 -8.82 -7.64
N HIS A 76 -12.59 -9.69 -6.64
CA HIS A 76 -13.11 -9.42 -5.28
C HIS A 76 -12.45 -8.21 -4.61
N VAL A 77 -11.14 -7.99 -4.84
CA VAL A 77 -10.44 -6.80 -4.31
C VAL A 77 -10.91 -5.54 -5.05
N ILE A 78 -11.04 -5.61 -6.37
CA ILE A 78 -11.60 -4.51 -7.19
C ILE A 78 -13.02 -4.14 -6.71
N ALA A 79 -13.86 -5.15 -6.47
CA ALA A 79 -15.23 -4.97 -6.00
C ALA A 79 -15.26 -4.30 -4.62
N VAL A 80 -14.45 -4.77 -3.66
CA VAL A 80 -14.46 -4.18 -2.31
C VAL A 80 -13.89 -2.76 -2.28
N ILE A 81 -12.90 -2.43 -3.12
CA ILE A 81 -12.43 -1.04 -3.28
C ILE A 81 -13.59 -0.14 -3.72
N LYS A 82 -14.32 -0.54 -4.76
CA LYS A 82 -15.47 0.23 -5.28
C LYS A 82 -16.58 0.34 -4.23
N SER A 83 -16.88 -0.74 -3.51
CA SER A 83 -17.88 -0.72 -2.43
C SER A 83 -17.47 0.19 -1.28
N ALA A 84 -16.23 0.11 -0.81
CA ALA A 84 -15.73 0.97 0.27
C ALA A 84 -15.77 2.45 -0.13
N HIS A 85 -15.37 2.77 -1.36
CA HIS A 85 -15.47 4.12 -1.90
C HIS A 85 -16.94 4.60 -1.97
N ALA A 86 -17.85 3.77 -2.47
CA ALA A 86 -19.28 4.09 -2.54
C ALA A 86 -19.92 4.28 -1.15
N LEU A 87 -19.40 3.59 -0.13
CA LEU A 87 -19.78 3.77 1.28
C LEU A 87 -19.16 5.03 1.92
N GLY A 88 -18.39 5.81 1.16
CA GLY A 88 -17.80 7.07 1.60
C GLY A 88 -16.51 6.93 2.38
N CYS A 89 -15.87 5.75 2.40
CA CYS A 89 -14.56 5.57 3.00
C CYS A 89 -13.49 6.38 2.26
N ASP A 90 -12.53 6.92 3.00
CA ASP A 90 -11.34 7.53 2.42
C ASP A 90 -10.29 6.45 2.14
N LEU A 91 -10.05 6.13 0.88
CA LEU A 91 -9.11 5.08 0.47
C LEU A 91 -7.78 5.70 0.05
N LYS A 92 -6.69 5.15 0.56
CA LYS A 92 -5.33 5.60 0.27
C LYS A 92 -4.40 4.42 -0.01
N VAL A 93 -3.38 4.63 -0.83
CA VAL A 93 -2.29 3.67 -1.02
C VAL A 93 -1.03 4.20 -0.34
N VAL A 94 -0.33 3.33 0.40
CA VAL A 94 1.00 3.61 0.94
C VAL A 94 1.92 2.44 0.61
N SER A 95 2.75 2.59 -0.42
CA SER A 95 3.48 1.47 -1.01
C SER A 95 4.92 1.83 -1.34
N ASP A 96 5.79 0.83 -1.20
CA ASP A 96 7.21 0.90 -1.52
C ASP A 96 7.52 0.65 -3.01
N SER A 97 6.49 0.45 -3.84
CA SER A 97 6.57 0.45 -5.31
C SER A 97 6.86 1.87 -5.84
N ASN A 98 6.39 2.22 -7.02
CA ASN A 98 6.52 3.56 -7.58
C ASN A 98 5.22 4.08 -8.21
N LEU A 99 5.12 5.40 -8.35
CA LEU A 99 3.90 6.06 -8.82
C LEU A 99 3.46 5.63 -10.21
N PHE A 100 4.39 5.42 -11.14
CA PHE A 100 4.07 5.01 -12.52
C PHE A 100 3.43 3.62 -12.53
N TYR A 101 3.97 2.66 -11.76
CA TYR A 101 3.44 1.30 -11.68
C TYR A 101 2.04 1.27 -11.08
N ILE A 102 1.90 1.84 -9.88
CA ILE A 102 0.63 1.86 -9.14
C ILE A 102 -0.46 2.51 -9.99
N LYS A 103 -0.17 3.70 -10.56
CA LYS A 103 -1.13 4.42 -11.39
C LYS A 103 -1.56 3.60 -12.61
N THR A 104 -0.61 3.03 -13.36
CA THR A 104 -0.89 2.24 -14.56
C THR A 104 -1.83 1.07 -14.25
N ILE A 105 -1.54 0.31 -13.18
CA ILE A 105 -2.33 -0.86 -12.80
C ILE A 105 -3.73 -0.45 -12.31
N LEU A 106 -3.83 0.58 -11.47
CA LEU A 106 -5.12 1.06 -10.96
C LEU A 106 -6.01 1.67 -12.04
N GLU A 107 -5.44 2.40 -13.01
CA GLU A 107 -6.18 2.98 -14.14
C GLU A 107 -6.69 1.88 -15.07
N HIS A 108 -5.85 0.89 -15.41
CA HIS A 108 -6.26 -0.25 -16.22
C HIS A 108 -7.45 -1.01 -15.61
N ASN A 109 -7.47 -1.16 -14.29
CA ASN A 109 -8.53 -1.86 -13.57
C ASN A 109 -9.72 -0.96 -13.17
N GLY A 110 -9.71 0.32 -13.55
CA GLY A 110 -10.81 1.25 -13.33
C GLY A 110 -11.11 1.55 -11.86
N VAL A 111 -10.08 1.55 -11.01
CA VAL A 111 -10.19 1.83 -9.56
C VAL A 111 -9.30 2.98 -9.09
N TYR A 112 -8.49 3.57 -9.96
CA TYR A 112 -7.63 4.71 -9.62
C TYR A 112 -8.38 5.85 -8.91
N ASN A 113 -9.53 6.25 -9.46
CA ASN A 113 -10.34 7.34 -8.91
C ASN A 113 -11.04 7.01 -7.57
N CYS A 114 -10.96 5.77 -7.10
CA CYS A 114 -11.46 5.40 -5.78
C CYS A 114 -10.53 5.87 -4.65
N PHE A 115 -9.26 6.13 -4.97
CA PHE A 115 -8.24 6.52 -4.00
C PHE A 115 -8.08 8.05 -3.98
N SER A 116 -8.12 8.63 -2.78
CA SER A 116 -7.90 10.07 -2.60
C SER A 116 -6.42 10.45 -2.63
N GLU A 117 -5.54 9.48 -2.35
CA GLU A 117 -4.10 9.72 -2.21
C GLU A 117 -3.30 8.44 -2.45
N ILE A 118 -2.16 8.58 -3.11
CA ILE A 118 -1.16 7.52 -3.30
C ILE A 118 0.18 8.06 -2.82
N THR A 119 0.67 7.55 -1.70
CA THR A 119 2.00 7.86 -1.16
C THR A 119 2.96 6.73 -1.50
N THR A 120 3.94 7.02 -2.36
CA THR A 120 4.90 6.04 -2.87
C THR A 120 6.16 6.73 -3.39
N ASN A 121 7.14 5.96 -3.87
CA ASN A 121 8.32 6.50 -4.51
C ASN A 121 7.95 7.27 -5.80
N PRO A 122 8.35 8.55 -5.93
CA PRO A 122 8.10 9.32 -7.15
C PRO A 122 8.68 8.65 -8.38
N ALA A 123 8.00 8.81 -9.51
CA ALA A 123 8.45 8.35 -10.82
C ALA A 123 8.25 9.44 -11.87
N LEU A 124 9.22 9.59 -12.78
CA LEU A 124 9.10 10.50 -13.93
C LEU A 124 9.78 9.90 -15.16
N VAL A 125 9.36 10.35 -16.34
CA VAL A 125 10.00 9.97 -17.60
C VAL A 125 11.01 11.05 -18.01
N ASP A 126 12.27 10.65 -18.18
CA ASP A 126 13.39 11.52 -18.55
C ASP A 126 14.05 10.96 -19.81
N GLY A 127 13.98 11.69 -20.92
CA GLY A 127 14.57 11.25 -22.20
C GLY A 127 14.02 9.90 -22.71
N GLY A 128 12.81 9.50 -22.31
CA GLY A 128 12.21 8.20 -22.64
C GLY A 128 12.53 7.07 -21.65
N ARG A 129 13.37 7.30 -20.64
CA ARG A 129 13.65 6.37 -19.54
C ARG A 129 12.72 6.65 -18.36
N LEU A 130 12.15 5.59 -17.78
CA LEU A 130 11.46 5.70 -16.50
C LEU A 130 12.50 5.81 -15.38
N ARG A 131 12.37 6.84 -14.55
CA ARG A 131 13.21 7.06 -13.38
C ARG A 131 12.37 7.03 -12.12
N ILE A 132 12.90 6.41 -11.08
CA ILE A 132 12.27 6.38 -9.76
C ILE A 132 13.20 6.98 -8.70
N PHE A 133 12.59 7.59 -7.69
CA PHE A 133 13.31 8.31 -6.63
C PHE A 133 12.80 7.88 -5.27
N PRO A 134 13.61 7.94 -4.21
CA PRO A 134 13.11 7.70 -2.87
C PRO A 134 12.08 8.77 -2.47
N TYR A 135 11.02 8.38 -1.77
CA TYR A 135 10.02 9.32 -1.24
C TYR A 135 10.60 10.24 -0.17
N HIS A 136 11.41 9.69 0.74
CA HIS A 136 12.21 10.48 1.67
C HIS A 136 13.54 10.87 1.01
N ASP A 137 13.92 12.13 1.16
CA ASP A 137 15.20 12.63 0.65
C ASP A 137 16.35 11.81 1.24
N ALA A 138 17.21 11.29 0.37
CA ALA A 138 18.38 10.49 0.72
C ALA A 138 19.37 11.24 1.63
N ALA A 139 19.38 12.57 1.60
CA ALA A 139 20.18 13.39 2.51
C ALA A 139 19.65 13.42 3.95
N SER A 140 18.38 13.03 4.14
CA SER A 140 17.70 13.06 5.43
C SER A 140 17.28 11.66 5.86
N SER A 141 18.04 11.04 6.76
CA SER A 141 17.56 9.83 7.42
C SER A 141 16.24 10.14 8.14
N HIS A 142 15.21 9.36 7.84
CA HIS A 142 13.93 9.46 8.55
C HIS A 142 14.00 8.80 9.96
N GLY A 143 15.18 8.40 10.44
CA GLY A 143 15.41 7.95 11.82
C GLY A 143 14.53 6.79 12.28
N CYS A 144 14.12 5.90 11.36
CA CYS A 144 13.33 4.72 11.68
C CYS A 144 14.10 3.46 11.30
N ASP A 145 14.40 2.64 12.30
CA ASP A 145 15.19 1.40 12.10
C ASP A 145 14.36 0.22 11.57
N LEU A 146 13.06 0.44 11.34
CA LEU A 146 12.12 -0.59 10.86
C LEU A 146 11.79 -0.48 9.37
N CYS A 147 12.15 0.65 8.73
CA CYS A 147 11.77 0.95 7.36
C CYS A 147 13.01 1.06 6.46
N PRO A 148 12.88 0.74 5.16
CA PRO A 148 13.93 1.01 4.21
C PRO A 148 14.12 2.53 4.07
N PRO A 149 15.33 3.00 3.68
CA PRO A 149 15.65 4.44 3.68
C PRO A 149 14.74 5.31 2.79
N ASN A 150 14.13 4.72 1.77
CA ASN A 150 13.37 5.45 0.75
C ASN A 150 11.95 5.82 1.20
N LEU A 151 11.28 5.03 2.04
CA LEU A 151 9.90 5.29 2.48
C LEU A 151 9.61 4.71 3.86
N CYS A 152 9.18 5.56 4.79
CA CYS A 152 8.70 5.15 6.10
C CYS A 152 7.17 5.25 6.15
N LYS A 153 6.50 4.15 5.84
CA LYS A 153 5.03 4.04 5.90
C LYS A 153 4.45 4.43 7.27
N GLY A 154 5.19 4.17 8.35
CA GLY A 154 4.78 4.60 9.70
C GLY A 154 4.71 6.12 9.88
N ARG A 155 5.64 6.88 9.30
CA ARG A 155 5.57 8.35 9.31
C ARG A 155 4.37 8.85 8.50
N VAL A 156 4.09 8.22 7.36
CA VAL A 156 2.92 8.55 6.53
C VAL A 156 1.62 8.39 7.32
N ILE A 157 1.44 7.27 8.04
CA ILE A 157 0.26 7.08 8.90
C ILE A 157 0.18 8.13 10.01
N GLN A 158 1.30 8.49 10.63
CA GLN A 158 1.30 9.52 11.66
C GLN A 158 0.87 10.89 11.09
N GLN A 159 1.34 11.24 9.90
CA GLN A 159 0.93 12.47 9.20
C GLN A 159 -0.56 12.46 8.88
N ILE A 160 -1.09 11.35 8.36
CA ILE A 160 -2.52 11.16 8.09
C ILE A 160 -3.33 11.26 9.38
N ARG A 161 -2.84 10.70 10.49
CA ARG A 161 -3.52 10.85 11.78
C ARG A 161 -3.53 12.31 12.24
N SER A 162 -2.42 13.02 12.11
CA SER A 162 -2.31 14.42 12.53
C SER A 162 -3.14 15.38 11.67
N SER A 163 -3.53 15.00 10.46
CA SER A 163 -4.44 15.80 9.63
C SER A 163 -5.92 15.56 9.95
N ILE A 164 -6.25 14.53 10.71
CA ILE A 164 -7.62 14.27 11.20
C ILE A 164 -7.88 15.20 12.39
N SER A 165 -8.94 16.01 12.29
CA SER A 165 -9.36 16.91 13.37
C SER A 165 -9.64 16.14 14.66
N GLU A 166 -9.30 16.72 15.82
CA GLU A 166 -9.54 16.09 17.14
C GLU A 166 -11.02 15.76 17.37
N ASN A 167 -11.93 16.48 16.71
CA ASN A 167 -13.38 16.26 16.79
C ASN A 167 -13.88 15.16 15.84
N GLU A 168 -13.03 14.62 14.97
CA GLU A 168 -13.38 13.57 14.01
C GLU A 168 -13.01 12.18 14.55
N SER A 169 -14.02 11.37 14.86
CA SER A 169 -13.85 9.96 15.24
C SER A 169 -13.59 9.09 14.00
N LYS A 170 -12.38 9.17 13.45
CA LYS A 170 -11.94 8.32 12.33
C LYS A 170 -11.30 7.02 12.82
N ARG A 171 -11.72 5.90 12.25
CA ARG A 171 -11.05 4.59 12.37
C ARG A 171 -10.10 4.42 11.20
N ILE A 172 -8.83 4.13 11.48
CA ILE A 172 -7.86 3.71 10.46
C ILE A 172 -7.91 2.18 10.33
N ILE A 173 -7.97 1.70 9.09
CA ILE A 173 -7.79 0.29 8.74
C ILE A 173 -6.53 0.22 7.87
N TYR A 174 -5.50 -0.48 8.33
CA TYR A 174 -4.28 -0.72 7.55
C TYR A 174 -4.29 -2.15 7.00
N VAL A 175 -4.09 -2.32 5.70
CA VAL A 175 -4.02 -3.62 5.03
C VAL A 175 -2.62 -3.79 4.44
N GLY A 176 -1.97 -4.92 4.71
CA GLY A 176 -0.61 -5.17 4.22
C GLY A 176 -0.17 -6.62 4.39
N ASP A 177 0.99 -6.97 3.83
CA ASP A 177 1.55 -8.32 3.86
C ASP A 177 3.04 -8.33 4.26
N GLY A 178 3.78 -7.25 3.99
CA GLY A 178 5.24 -7.23 3.97
C GLY A 178 5.93 -6.85 5.29
N MET A 179 7.27 -6.90 5.31
CA MET A 179 8.04 -6.49 6.50
C MET A 179 8.08 -4.99 6.75
N ASN A 180 8.03 -4.22 5.67
CA ASN A 180 7.90 -2.77 5.66
C ASN A 180 6.57 -2.28 6.28
N ASP A 181 5.58 -3.16 6.47
CA ASP A 181 4.28 -2.84 7.07
C ASP A 181 4.23 -2.98 8.60
N PHE A 182 5.29 -3.48 9.24
CA PHE A 182 5.29 -3.60 10.69
C PHE A 182 5.41 -2.23 11.38
N CYS A 183 6.22 -1.32 10.82
CA CYS A 183 6.35 0.04 11.32
C CYS A 183 4.99 0.78 11.37
N PRO A 184 4.20 0.86 10.27
CA PRO A 184 2.89 1.48 10.31
C PRO A 184 1.93 0.79 11.28
N THR A 185 1.99 -0.54 11.41
CA THR A 185 1.17 -1.28 12.39
C THR A 185 1.37 -0.79 13.82
N LEU A 186 2.60 -0.46 14.21
CA LEU A 186 2.92 0.07 15.56
C LEU A 186 2.43 1.50 15.80
N LYS A 187 2.03 2.23 14.75
CA LYS A 187 1.52 3.62 14.86
C LYS A 187 0.01 3.66 15.04
N LEU A 188 -0.67 2.54 14.80
CA LEU A 188 -2.10 2.41 15.01
C LEU A 188 -2.45 2.41 16.51
N VAL A 189 -3.67 2.86 16.85
CA VAL A 189 -4.18 2.93 18.22
C VAL A 189 -5.30 1.91 18.45
N ALA A 190 -5.79 1.78 19.69
CA ALA A 190 -6.76 0.76 20.08
C ALA A 190 -8.10 0.77 19.31
N GLY A 191 -8.48 1.92 18.71
CA GLY A 191 -9.69 2.05 17.89
C GLY A 191 -9.52 1.64 16.42
N ASP A 192 -8.28 1.40 15.98
CA ASP A 192 -7.94 1.05 14.61
C ASP A 192 -7.90 -0.46 14.37
N CYS A 193 -7.71 -0.84 13.11
CA CYS A 193 -7.54 -2.22 12.68
C CYS A 193 -6.28 -2.37 11.82
N VAL A 194 -5.60 -3.50 11.98
CA VAL A 194 -4.59 -4.00 11.04
C VAL A 194 -5.10 -5.31 10.44
N VAL A 195 -4.98 -5.45 9.13
CA VAL A 195 -5.53 -6.54 8.34
C VAL A 195 -4.39 -7.24 7.59
N PRO A 196 -3.56 -8.06 8.29
CA PRO A 196 -2.37 -8.66 7.69
C PRO A 196 -2.71 -9.89 6.84
N ARG A 197 -2.03 -10.06 5.70
CA ARG A 197 -2.16 -11.29 4.90
C ARG A 197 -1.56 -12.49 5.66
N LYS A 198 -2.35 -13.53 5.87
CA LYS A 198 -1.95 -14.72 6.63
C LYS A 198 -0.80 -15.44 5.92
N ASN A 199 0.14 -15.96 6.68
CA ASN A 199 1.35 -16.64 6.19
C ASN A 199 2.35 -15.73 5.45
N PHE A 200 2.10 -14.41 5.39
CA PHE A 200 3.07 -13.43 4.91
C PHE A 200 3.87 -12.82 6.07
N PRO A 201 5.00 -12.15 5.78
CA PRO A 201 5.91 -11.69 6.83
C PRO A 201 5.25 -10.83 7.90
N LEU A 202 4.38 -9.87 7.53
CA LEU A 202 3.70 -8.99 8.48
C LEU A 202 2.97 -9.78 9.56
N TRP A 203 2.15 -10.76 9.13
CA TRP A 203 1.38 -11.61 10.02
C TRP A 203 2.28 -12.34 11.02
N GLY A 204 3.35 -12.98 10.53
CA GLY A 204 4.30 -13.68 11.40
C GLY A 204 5.00 -12.75 12.41
N ARG A 205 5.29 -11.50 12.02
CA ARG A 205 5.93 -10.52 12.92
C ARG A 205 4.96 -9.92 13.93
N ILE A 206 3.69 -9.72 13.58
CA ILE A 206 2.63 -9.33 14.51
C ILE A 206 2.46 -10.42 15.57
N LEU A 207 2.37 -11.69 15.19
CA LEU A 207 2.23 -12.80 16.15
C LEU A 207 3.38 -12.85 17.17
N LYS A 208 4.62 -12.62 16.73
CA LYS A 208 5.80 -12.59 17.60
C LYS A 208 5.88 -11.36 18.51
N ASN A 209 5.12 -10.30 18.21
CA ASN A 209 5.21 -9.01 18.88
C ASN A 209 3.83 -8.44 19.24
N SER A 210 2.87 -9.31 19.55
CA SER A 210 1.46 -8.93 19.73
C SER A 210 1.26 -7.88 20.83
N GLN A 211 2.09 -7.91 21.88
CA GLN A 211 2.10 -6.93 22.96
C GLN A 211 2.43 -5.50 22.52
N LEU A 212 3.09 -5.32 21.36
CA LEU A 212 3.43 -4.00 20.81
C LEU A 212 2.31 -3.45 19.91
N VAL A 213 1.38 -4.30 19.46
CA VAL A 213 0.31 -3.93 18.53
C VAL A 213 -0.92 -3.53 19.32
N LYS A 214 -1.25 -2.23 19.27
CA LYS A 214 -2.43 -1.68 19.97
C LYS A 214 -3.73 -1.89 19.19
N ALA A 215 -3.65 -1.91 17.86
CA ALA A 215 -4.81 -2.07 16.99
C ALA A 215 -5.38 -3.50 17.04
N LYS A 216 -6.65 -3.63 16.67
CA LYS A 216 -7.27 -4.94 16.49
C LYS A 216 -6.71 -5.61 15.23
N VAL A 217 -6.37 -6.90 15.33
CA VAL A 217 -5.79 -7.67 14.22
C VAL A 217 -6.90 -8.52 13.58
N TYR A 218 -6.98 -8.49 12.24
CA TYR A 218 -7.88 -9.33 11.45
C TYR A 218 -7.11 -9.93 10.28
N GLU A 219 -6.56 -11.13 10.43
CA GLU A 219 -5.86 -11.79 9.33
C GLU A 219 -6.81 -12.20 8.18
N TRP A 220 -6.29 -12.20 6.96
CA TRP A 220 -7.01 -12.66 5.77
C TRP A 220 -6.18 -13.68 4.98
N GLU A 221 -6.84 -14.66 4.37
CA GLU A 221 -6.16 -15.74 3.62
C GLU A 221 -6.18 -15.53 2.10
N ASP A 222 -7.31 -15.05 1.58
CA ASP A 222 -7.53 -14.82 0.16
C ASP A 222 -8.34 -13.55 -0.11
N SER A 223 -8.52 -13.24 -1.39
CA SER A 223 -9.19 -12.02 -1.86
C SER A 223 -10.67 -11.91 -1.44
N GLU A 224 -11.37 -13.04 -1.30
CA GLU A 224 -12.77 -13.08 -0.84
C GLU A 224 -12.84 -12.79 0.66
N ASP A 225 -11.94 -13.40 1.43
CA ASP A 225 -11.80 -13.15 2.86
C ASP A 225 -11.47 -11.69 3.15
N LEU A 226 -10.49 -11.12 2.43
CA LEU A 226 -10.15 -9.70 2.54
C LEU A 226 -11.37 -8.82 2.27
N ALA A 227 -12.10 -9.08 1.18
CA ALA A 227 -13.30 -8.33 0.84
C ALA A 227 -14.36 -8.41 1.95
N ARG A 228 -14.62 -9.61 2.48
CA ARG A 228 -15.57 -9.84 3.57
C ARG A 228 -15.15 -9.13 4.86
N ILE A 229 -13.88 -9.19 5.23
CA ILE A 229 -13.34 -8.53 6.43
C ILE A 229 -13.51 -7.01 6.32
N LEU A 230 -13.09 -6.41 5.20
CA LEU A 230 -13.20 -4.95 5.03
C LEU A 230 -14.64 -4.48 5.12
N LEU A 231 -15.58 -5.13 4.43
CA LEU A 231 -17.00 -4.78 4.50
C LEU A 231 -17.55 -4.90 5.93
N LYS A 232 -17.17 -5.96 6.67
CA LYS A 232 -17.56 -6.12 8.08
C LYS A 232 -17.04 -4.98 8.95
N LEU A 233 -15.78 -4.57 8.78
CA LEU A 233 -15.16 -3.51 9.58
C LEU A 233 -15.77 -2.14 9.27
N ILE A 234 -16.04 -1.85 7.99
CA ILE A 234 -16.72 -0.63 7.55
C ILE A 234 -18.11 -0.55 8.18
N ASN A 235 -18.92 -1.60 8.02
CA ASN A 235 -20.30 -1.64 8.54
C ASN A 235 -20.34 -1.54 10.06
N SER A 236 -19.38 -2.17 10.76
CA SER A 236 -19.29 -2.10 12.22
C SER A 236 -19.04 -0.66 12.69
N LYS A 237 -18.17 0.10 12.01
CA LYS A 237 -17.94 1.51 12.34
C LYS A 237 -19.17 2.37 12.06
N SER A 238 -19.88 2.14 10.96
CA SER A 238 -21.13 2.84 10.65
C SER A 238 -22.19 2.67 11.75
N ILE A 239 -22.30 1.46 12.32
CA ILE A 239 -23.24 1.18 13.43
C ILE A 239 -22.79 1.90 14.72
N GLU A 240 -21.51 1.87 15.05
CA GLU A 240 -20.97 2.59 16.22
C GLU A 240 -21.25 4.10 16.15
N ASP A 241 -21.13 4.70 14.97
CA ASP A 241 -21.40 6.13 14.77
C ASP A 241 -22.89 6.46 14.96
N GLN A 242 -23.80 5.60 14.48
CA GLN A 242 -25.24 5.77 14.67
C GLN A 242 -25.64 5.71 16.16
N ILE A 243 -25.04 4.80 16.94
CA ILE A 243 -25.29 4.68 18.38
C ILE A 243 -24.74 5.90 19.15
N SER A 244 -23.61 6.44 18.72
CA SER A 244 -23.00 7.62 19.35
C SER A 244 -23.82 8.90 19.10
N LEU A 245 -24.45 9.00 17.92
CA LEU A 245 -25.34 10.11 17.57
C LEU A 245 -26.68 10.06 18.33
N SER A 246 -27.22 8.87 18.60
CA SER A 246 -28.47 8.75 19.36
C SER A 246 -28.29 9.07 20.84
N THR A 247 -27.17 8.69 21.44
CA THR A 247 -26.85 8.96 22.85
C THR A 247 -26.49 10.41 23.15
N THR A 248 -26.07 11.20 22.15
CA THR A 248 -25.78 12.64 22.31
C THR A 248 -27.02 13.53 22.14
N GLN A 249 -28.13 12.99 21.65
CA GLN A 249 -29.41 13.68 21.49
C GLN A 249 -30.43 13.38 22.59
N SER A 250 -30.09 12.49 23.54
CA SER A 250 -30.92 12.16 24.72
C SER A 250 -30.40 12.89 25.96
#